data_AF-A0A6F8X719-F1
#
_entry.id   AF-A0A6F8X719-F1
#
_cell.length_a   1.000
_cell.length_b   1.000
_cell.length_c   1.000
_cell.angle_alpha   90.00
_cell.angle_beta   90.00
_cell.angle_gamma   90.00
#
_symmetry.space_group_name_H-M   'P 1'
#
loop_
_entity.id
_entity.type
_entity.pdbx_description
1 polymer ?
#
loop_
_entity_poly.entity_id
_entity_poly.type
_entity_poly.pdbx_seq_one_letter_code
_entity_poly.pdbx_strand_id
1 'polypeptide(L)'
;MATAPWQLESFNRVSWFNNDGYSARTTWDMGRPLSENRHLRFITTVQWREEEDTLEYSEVAELNQRLNDRSAMRYSAIAIGESASNPRMTNYYLQTRYRRDLHKGILFGDVIPELHFQREDSYDPRWAMTVRLEMYFQRAIQRDYFEF
;
A
#
# COMPACT_ATOMS: atom_id res chain seq x y z
N MET A 1 15.94 -9.00 23.00
CA MET A 1 15.34 -9.23 21.67
C MET A 1 16.29 -8.71 20.63
N ALA A 2 16.87 -9.58 19.78
CA ALA A 2 17.68 -9.13 18.66
C ALA A 2 16.78 -8.42 17.66
N THR A 3 17.07 -7.16 17.36
CA THR A 3 16.36 -6.40 16.34
C THR A 3 16.70 -6.98 14.97
N ALA A 4 15.73 -7.52 14.25
CA ALA A 4 15.97 -8.01 12.89
C ALA A 4 16.47 -6.87 11.98
N PRO A 5 17.31 -7.16 10.98
CA PRO A 5 17.84 -6.16 10.07
C PRO A 5 16.74 -5.58 9.17
N TRP A 6 17.02 -4.42 8.58
CA TRP A 6 16.22 -3.89 7.49
C TRP A 6 16.36 -4.78 6.26
N GLN A 7 15.24 -5.01 5.58
CA GLN A 7 15.16 -5.72 4.31
C GLN A 7 14.76 -4.71 3.24
N LEU A 8 15.39 -4.79 2.08
CA LEU A 8 15.07 -3.96 0.93
C LEU A 8 14.78 -4.86 -0.26
N GLU A 9 13.60 -4.73 -0.81
CA GLU A 9 13.22 -5.32 -2.09
C GLU A 9 13.12 -4.21 -3.14
N SER A 10 13.67 -4.47 -4.32
CA SER A 10 13.71 -3.50 -5.42
C SER A 10 13.13 -4.15 -6.67
N PHE A 11 12.02 -3.61 -7.14
CA PHE A 11 11.31 -4.08 -8.32
C PHE A 11 11.40 -3.02 -9.40
N ASN A 12 12.00 -3.37 -10.54
CA ASN A 12 12.19 -2.46 -11.65
C ASN A 12 11.60 -3.08 -12.91
N ARG A 13 10.77 -2.31 -13.61
CA ARG A 13 10.10 -2.73 -14.83
C ARG A 13 10.25 -1.65 -15.89
N VAL A 14 10.75 -2.05 -17.05
CA VAL A 14 10.70 -1.24 -18.27
C VAL A 14 9.73 -1.91 -19.23
N SER A 15 8.91 -1.13 -19.91
CA SER A 15 7.89 -1.64 -20.83
C SER A 15 7.77 -0.71 -22.03
N TRP A 16 7.37 -1.28 -23.17
CA TRP A 16 7.08 -0.54 -24.40
C TRP A 16 5.75 -1.01 -24.95
N PHE A 17 4.92 -0.05 -25.34
CA PHE A 17 3.62 -0.28 -25.96
C PHE A 17 3.56 0.50 -27.28
N ASN A 18 2.97 -0.10 -28.31
CA ASN A 18 2.94 0.51 -29.64
C ASN A 18 2.17 1.85 -29.68
N ASN A 19 1.22 2.06 -28.77
CA ASN A 19 0.36 3.24 -28.75
C ASN A 19 0.59 4.16 -27.53
N ASP A 20 1.41 3.74 -26.55
CA ASP A 20 1.62 4.47 -25.28
C ASP A 20 3.12 4.72 -24.98
N GLY A 21 3.98 4.43 -25.96
CA GLY A 21 5.43 4.61 -25.87
C GLY A 21 6.13 3.77 -24.80
N TYR A 22 7.26 4.28 -24.30
CA TYR A 22 8.03 3.67 -23.22
C TYR A 22 7.46 4.01 -21.83
N SER A 23 7.58 3.06 -20.92
CA SER A 23 7.36 3.29 -19.49
C SER A 23 8.44 2.63 -18.65
N ALA A 24 8.78 3.27 -17.54
CA ALA A 24 9.72 2.76 -16.56
C ALA A 24 9.10 2.91 -15.17
N ARG A 25 9.07 1.84 -14.39
CA ARG A 25 8.60 1.83 -13.01
C ARG A 25 9.65 1.22 -12.10
N THR A 26 9.94 1.91 -11.02
CA THR A 26 10.78 1.42 -9.93
C THR A 26 9.98 1.43 -8.64
N THR A 27 10.11 0.38 -7.84
CA THR A 27 9.51 0.26 -6.52
C THR A 27 10.56 -0.24 -5.54
N TRP A 28 10.76 0.51 -4.47
CA TRP A 28 11.60 0.14 -3.35
C TRP A 28 10.71 -0.13 -2.14
N ASP A 29 10.80 -1.33 -1.59
CA ASP A 29 10.08 -1.75 -0.40
C ASP A 29 11.08 -2.05 0.70
N MET A 30 11.12 -1.17 1.70
CA MET A 30 12.02 -1.27 2.83
C MET A 30 11.23 -1.67 4.08
N GLY A 31 11.45 -2.88 4.57
CA GLY A 31 10.72 -3.47 5.68
C GLY A 31 11.61 -3.83 6.86
N ARG A 32 11.05 -3.79 8.08
CA ARG A 32 11.67 -4.35 9.28
C ARG A 32 10.64 -4.77 10.33
N PRO A 33 10.72 -6.01 10.86
CA PRO A 33 9.89 -6.40 11.99
C PRO A 33 10.34 -5.65 13.27
N LEU A 34 9.36 -5.03 13.93
CA LEU A 34 9.55 -4.32 15.20
C LEU A 34 9.32 -5.25 16.40
N SER A 35 8.46 -6.26 16.24
CA SER A 35 8.20 -7.34 17.19
C SER A 35 7.63 -8.55 16.42
N GLU A 36 7.38 -9.67 17.11
CA GLU A 36 6.80 -10.89 16.51
C GLU A 36 5.46 -10.65 15.80
N ASN A 37 4.74 -9.61 16.18
CA ASN A 37 3.42 -9.27 15.66
C ASN A 37 3.35 -7.88 14.99
N ARG A 38 4.48 -7.17 14.80
CA ARG A 38 4.50 -5.84 14.17
C ARG A 38 5.60 -5.72 13.14
N HIS A 39 5.24 -5.21 11.96
CA HIS A 39 6.15 -4.97 10.85
C HIS A 39 5.99 -3.54 10.33
N LEU A 40 7.07 -2.77 10.32
CA LEU A 40 7.15 -1.45 9.72
C LEU A 40 7.66 -1.55 8.28
N ARG A 41 7.00 -0.87 7.35
CA ARG A 41 7.37 -0.83 5.92
C ARG A 41 7.35 0.58 5.38
N PHE A 42 8.26 0.86 4.45
CA PHE A 42 8.31 2.07 3.65
C PHE A 42 8.38 1.67 2.18
N ILE A 43 7.41 2.11 1.39
CA ILE A 43 7.27 1.73 -0.01
C ILE A 43 7.33 3.01 -0.84
N THR A 44 8.38 3.14 -1.62
CA THR A 44 8.55 4.21 -2.60
C THR A 44 8.30 3.64 -3.98
N THR A 45 7.38 4.24 -4.74
CA THR A 45 7.19 3.93 -6.16
C THR A 45 7.43 5.17 -6.98
N VAL A 46 8.19 5.03 -8.07
CA VAL A 46 8.39 6.05 -9.09
C VAL A 46 8.07 5.44 -10.44
N GLN A 47 7.27 6.13 -11.24
CA GLN A 47 6.89 5.69 -12.56
C GLN A 47 6.96 6.85 -13.55
N TRP A 48 7.65 6.61 -14.66
CA TRP A 48 7.74 7.52 -15.79
C TRP A 48 7.05 6.88 -17.00
N ARG A 49 6.33 7.69 -17.78
CA ARG A 49 5.72 7.31 -19.05
C ARG A 49 6.04 8.38 -20.09
N GLU A 50 6.39 7.95 -21.29
CA GLU A 50 6.81 8.83 -22.38
C GLU A 50 5.68 9.73 -22.89
N GLU A 51 4.50 9.16 -23.17
CA GLU A 51 3.42 9.89 -23.84
C GLU A 51 2.61 10.79 -22.90
N GLU A 52 2.57 10.51 -21.60
CA GLU A 52 1.81 11.32 -20.64
C GLU A 52 2.60 12.53 -20.09
N ASP A 53 3.90 12.66 -20.38
CA ASP A 53 4.80 13.68 -19.80
C ASP A 53 4.67 13.80 -18.25
N THR A 54 4.33 12.70 -17.59
CA THR A 54 4.06 12.63 -16.16
C THR A 54 5.01 11.64 -15.48
N LEU A 55 5.78 12.16 -14.53
CA LEU A 55 6.40 11.35 -13.50
C LEU A 55 5.38 11.16 -12.37
N GLU A 56 4.91 9.95 -12.17
CA GLU A 56 4.09 9.57 -11.02
C GLU A 56 5.01 9.09 -9.90
N TYR A 57 4.77 9.52 -8.67
CA TYR A 57 5.46 8.96 -7.51
C TYR A 57 4.49 8.76 -6.35
N SER A 58 4.78 7.75 -5.54
CA SER A 58 4.06 7.50 -4.30
C SER A 58 5.01 7.07 -3.21
N GLU A 59 4.78 7.60 -2.01
CA GLU A 59 5.47 7.21 -0.79
C GLU A 59 4.44 6.67 0.20
N VAL A 60 4.68 5.47 0.71
CA VAL A 60 3.79 4.82 1.68
C VAL A 60 4.60 4.42 2.90
N ALA A 61 4.17 4.85 4.08
CA ALA A 61 4.63 4.32 5.35
C ALA A 61 3.52 3.46 5.95
N GLU A 62 3.83 2.20 6.26
CA GLU A 62 2.88 1.25 6.84
C GLU A 62 3.38 0.66 8.15
N LEU A 63 2.50 0.62 9.15
CA LEU A 63 2.66 -0.20 10.33
C LEU A 63 1.63 -1.32 10.30
N ASN A 64 2.11 -2.53 10.05
CA ASN A 64 1.32 -3.75 10.09
C ASN A 64 1.38 -4.37 11.48
N GLN A 65 0.23 -4.75 12.02
CA GLN A 65 0.11 -5.36 13.33
C GLN A 65 -0.84 -6.57 13.29
N ARG A 66 -0.34 -7.75 13.60
CA ARG A 66 -1.19 -8.93 13.88
C ARG A 66 -1.79 -8.78 15.28
N LEU A 67 -3.11 -8.82 15.38
CA LEU A 67 -3.82 -8.72 16.66
C LEU A 67 -4.03 -10.11 17.28
N ASN A 68 -4.35 -11.10 16.44
CA ASN A 68 -4.46 -12.51 16.79
C ASN A 68 -4.42 -13.35 15.49
N ASP A 69 -4.70 -14.66 15.59
CA ASP A 69 -4.67 -15.59 14.45
C ASP A 69 -5.76 -15.36 13.40
N ARG A 70 -6.73 -14.51 13.71
CA ARG A 70 -7.87 -14.22 12.82
C ARG A 70 -8.03 -12.75 12.50
N SER A 71 -7.16 -11.87 12.97
CA SER A 71 -7.29 -10.44 12.70
C SER A 71 -5.99 -9.69 12.74
N ALA A 72 -5.93 -8.66 11.89
CA ALA A 72 -4.81 -7.75 11.81
C ALA A 72 -5.28 -6.33 11.58
N MET A 73 -4.41 -5.40 11.93
CA MET A 73 -4.56 -3.98 11.71
C MET A 73 -3.39 -3.48 10.87
N ARG A 74 -3.68 -2.60 9.92
CA ARG A 74 -2.67 -1.84 9.18
C ARG A 74 -2.97 -0.37 9.30
N TYR A 75 -1.95 0.40 9.65
CA TYR A 75 -1.98 1.86 9.59
C TYR A 75 -1.10 2.29 8.43
N SER A 76 -1.65 3.09 7.51
CA SER A 76 -0.93 3.54 6.31
C SER A 76 -1.03 5.07 6.21
N ALA A 77 0.12 5.70 5.98
CA ALA A 77 0.23 7.09 5.55
C ALA A 77 0.74 7.08 4.10
N ILE A 78 -0.04 7.62 3.17
CA ILE A 78 0.20 7.54 1.74
C ILE A 78 0.31 8.96 1.20
N ALA A 79 1.38 9.27 0.49
CA ALA A 79 1.55 10.49 -0.29
C ALA A 79 1.65 10.12 -1.77
N ILE A 80 0.88 10.78 -2.62
CA ILE A 80 0.89 10.57 -4.07
C ILE A 80 1.09 11.92 -4.75
N GLY A 81 1.96 11.95 -5.75
CA GLY A 81 2.15 13.10 -6.61
C GLY A 81 2.38 12.71 -8.06
N GLU A 82 2.14 13.67 -8.93
CA GLU A 82 2.27 13.56 -10.39
C GLU A 82 3.00 14.82 -10.87
N SER A 83 4.05 14.69 -11.71
CA SER A 83 4.51 15.64 -12.75
C SER A 83 5.98 15.42 -13.15
N ALA A 84 6.30 15.45 -14.46
CA ALA A 84 7.69 15.48 -14.97
C ALA A 84 8.35 16.88 -14.95
N SER A 85 7.57 17.98 -14.95
CA SER A 85 8.07 19.36 -15.08
C SER A 85 7.80 20.27 -13.88
N ASN A 86 6.89 19.89 -12.97
CA ASN A 86 6.57 20.65 -11.76
C ASN A 86 6.17 19.72 -10.61
N PRO A 87 7.13 19.11 -9.88
CA PRO A 87 6.84 18.16 -8.82
C PRO A 87 5.94 18.81 -7.77
N ARG A 88 4.71 18.34 -7.69
CA ARG A 88 3.67 18.88 -6.83
C ARG A 88 3.05 17.71 -6.08
N MET A 89 3.12 17.73 -4.75
CA MET A 89 2.36 16.77 -3.94
C MET A 89 0.88 17.03 -4.15
N THR A 90 0.13 16.00 -4.54
CA THR A 90 -1.26 16.17 -5.00
C THR A 90 -2.22 15.67 -3.93
N ASN A 91 -1.95 14.52 -3.32
CA ASN A 91 -2.87 13.90 -2.37
C ASN A 91 -2.15 13.21 -1.22
N TYR A 92 -2.68 13.38 0.00
CA TYR A 92 -2.29 12.59 1.16
C TYR A 92 -3.47 11.80 1.70
N TYR A 93 -3.19 10.60 2.20
CA TYR A 93 -4.19 9.72 2.79
C TYR A 93 -3.67 9.19 4.10
N LEU A 94 -4.53 9.21 5.12
CA LEU A 94 -4.36 8.42 6.32
C LEU A 94 -5.41 7.33 6.30
N GLN A 95 -4.96 6.08 6.31
CA GLN A 95 -5.83 4.90 6.25
C GLN A 95 -5.54 4.00 7.45
N THR A 96 -6.60 3.48 8.05
CA THR A 96 -6.49 2.33 8.95
C THR A 96 -7.31 1.21 8.36
N ARG A 97 -6.76 0.00 8.26
CA ARG A 97 -7.46 -1.19 7.78
C ARG A 97 -7.48 -2.25 8.86
N TYR A 98 -8.67 -2.57 9.35
CA TYR A 98 -8.91 -3.74 10.19
C TYR A 98 -9.40 -4.89 9.31
N ARG A 99 -8.65 -5.99 9.25
CA ARG A 99 -9.02 -7.20 8.52
C ARG A 99 -9.27 -8.35 9.48
N ARG A 100 -10.33 -9.11 9.26
CA ARG A 100 -10.69 -10.29 10.06
C ARG A 100 -11.08 -11.49 9.21
N ASP A 101 -10.57 -12.67 9.55
CA ASP A 101 -11.09 -13.96 9.10
C ASP A 101 -12.44 -14.23 9.77
N LEU A 102 -13.49 -14.16 8.97
CA LEU A 102 -14.87 -14.41 9.36
C LEU A 102 -15.22 -15.89 9.28
N HIS A 103 -14.55 -16.65 8.40
CA HIS A 103 -14.80 -18.08 8.26
C HIS A 103 -13.60 -18.86 7.70
N LYS A 104 -12.84 -19.50 8.60
CA LYS A 104 -11.90 -20.60 8.32
C LYS A 104 -10.88 -20.30 7.20
N GLY A 105 -10.44 -19.06 7.07
CA GLY A 105 -9.50 -18.63 6.03
C GLY A 105 -10.10 -18.58 4.62
N ILE A 106 -11.43 -18.61 4.50
CA ILE A 106 -12.16 -18.57 3.22
C ILE A 106 -12.91 -17.24 3.07
N LEU A 107 -13.42 -16.68 4.18
CA LEU A 107 -14.18 -15.44 4.19
C LEU A 107 -13.49 -14.41 5.07
N PHE A 108 -13.21 -13.24 4.50
CA PHE A 108 -12.56 -12.12 5.19
C PHE A 108 -13.41 -10.87 5.10
N GLY A 109 -13.42 -10.09 6.18
CA GLY A 109 -14.04 -8.77 6.22
C GLY A 109 -13.02 -7.70 6.56
N ASP A 110 -13.03 -6.60 5.81
CA ASP A 110 -12.22 -5.42 6.09
C ASP A 110 -13.11 -4.21 6.42
N VAL A 111 -12.70 -3.45 7.43
CA VAL A 111 -13.22 -2.12 7.72
C VAL A 111 -12.07 -1.13 7.61
N ILE A 112 -12.25 -0.12 6.75
CA ILE A 112 -11.18 0.76 6.31
C ILE A 112 -11.65 2.22 6.43
N PRO A 113 -11.53 2.86 7.61
CA PRO A 113 -11.67 4.30 7.72
C PRO A 113 -10.48 5.02 7.06
N GLU A 114 -10.79 6.11 6.36
CA GLU A 114 -9.86 6.85 5.52
C GLU A 114 -10.07 8.36 5.72
N LEU A 115 -8.97 9.10 5.75
CA LEU A 115 -8.94 10.56 5.71
C LEU A 115 -8.14 10.98 4.49
N HIS A 116 -8.81 11.70 3.59
CA HIS A 116 -8.26 12.18 2.34
C HIS A 116 -7.97 13.67 2.46
N PHE A 117 -6.76 14.06 2.09
CA PHE A 117 -6.32 15.45 2.03
C PHE A 117 -5.97 15.74 0.57
N GLN A 118 -6.99 16.13 -0.19
CA GLN A 118 -6.85 16.42 -1.61
C GLN A 118 -6.48 17.88 -1.79
N ARG A 119 -5.46 18.14 -2.61
CA ARG A 119 -5.05 19.51 -2.89
C ARG A 119 -6.15 20.35 -3.54
N GLU A 120 -6.97 19.74 -4.40
CA GLU A 120 -8.08 20.41 -5.09
C GLU A 120 -9.05 21.07 -4.09
N ASP A 121 -9.13 20.52 -2.89
CA ASP A 121 -9.94 21.01 -1.78
C ASP A 121 -9.11 21.78 -0.73
N SER A 122 -7.98 22.38 -1.13
CA SER A 122 -7.07 23.09 -0.21
C SER A 122 -6.56 22.24 0.97
N TYR A 123 -6.49 20.91 0.78
CA TYR A 123 -6.19 19.93 1.83
C TYR A 123 -7.22 19.85 2.96
N ASP A 124 -8.46 20.27 2.72
CA ASP A 124 -9.55 20.06 3.68
C ASP A 124 -9.76 18.55 3.90
N PRO A 125 -9.80 18.08 5.16
CA PRO A 125 -9.91 16.67 5.47
C PRO A 125 -11.27 16.13 5.07
N ARG A 126 -11.29 15.14 4.16
CA ARG A 126 -12.49 14.40 3.78
C ARG A 126 -12.47 13.01 4.38
N TRP A 127 -13.49 12.69 5.17
CA TRP A 127 -13.65 11.37 5.74
C TRP A 127 -14.32 10.41 4.75
N ALA A 128 -13.78 9.20 4.67
CA ALA A 128 -14.38 8.10 3.94
C ALA A 128 -14.29 6.82 4.78
N MET A 129 -15.17 5.86 4.48
CA MET A 129 -15.14 4.56 5.11
C MET A 129 -15.49 3.50 4.07
N THR A 130 -14.57 2.57 3.88
CA THR A 130 -14.74 1.42 3.00
C THR A 130 -14.98 0.16 3.83
N VAL A 131 -16.02 -0.59 3.49
CA VAL A 131 -16.26 -1.94 4.01
C VAL A 131 -16.07 -2.92 2.87
N ARG A 132 -15.26 -3.96 3.07
CA ARG A 132 -14.96 -4.97 2.06
C ARG A 132 -15.26 -6.36 2.61
N LEU A 133 -15.86 -7.20 1.77
CA LEU A 133 -16.01 -8.63 2.03
C LEU A 133 -15.29 -9.38 0.91
N GLU A 134 -14.37 -10.27 1.27
CA GLU A 134 -13.54 -11.04 0.35
C GLU A 134 -13.73 -12.54 0.60
N MET A 135 -14.00 -13.31 -0.45
CA MET A 135 -14.23 -14.74 -0.35
C MET A 135 -13.35 -15.49 -1.35
N TYR A 136 -12.60 -16.49 -0.88
CA TYR A 136 -11.75 -17.32 -1.72
C TYR A 136 -12.48 -18.61 -2.12
N PHE A 137 -12.65 -18.86 -3.42
CA PHE A 137 -13.35 -20.05 -3.93
C PHE A 137 -12.43 -21.23 -4.26
N GLN A 138 -11.14 -21.15 -3.92
CA GLN A 138 -10.15 -22.18 -4.28
C GLN A 138 -9.95 -23.22 -3.16
N ARG A 139 -9.77 -24.48 -3.56
CA ARG A 139 -9.58 -25.65 -2.70
C ARG A 139 -8.22 -25.57 -2.00
N ALA A 140 -8.23 -25.06 -0.77
CA ALA A 140 -7.20 -25.16 0.27
C ALA A 140 -5.73 -25.14 -0.19
N ILE A 141 -5.13 -23.95 -0.21
CA ILE A 141 -3.71 -23.80 0.09
C ILE A 141 -3.68 -23.22 1.51
N GLN A 142 -3.11 -23.93 2.49
CA GLN A 142 -2.75 -23.32 3.77
C GLN A 142 -1.73 -22.21 3.45
N ARG A 143 -2.20 -20.97 3.39
CA ARG A 143 -1.38 -19.78 3.20
C ARG A 143 -1.65 -18.87 4.38
N ASP A 144 -0.61 -18.37 5.02
CA ASP A 144 -0.78 -17.37 6.08
C ASP A 144 -1.19 -16.05 5.41
N TYR A 145 -2.47 -15.67 5.56
CA TYR A 145 -3.02 -14.47 4.92
C TYR A 145 -2.66 -13.18 5.66
N PHE A 146 -1.89 -13.30 6.75
CA PHE A 146 -1.36 -12.19 7.53
C PHE A 146 0.17 -12.10 7.43
N GLU A 147 0.77 -12.55 6.31
CA GLU A 147 2.16 -12.24 6.01
C GLU A 147 2.30 -10.73 5.75
N PHE A 148 3.18 -10.10 6.53
CA PHE A 148 3.55 -8.70 6.39
C PHE A 148 5.02 -8.60 6.05
#